data_AF-A0A968MTW4-F1
#
_entry.id   AF-A0A968MTW4-F1
#
_cell.length_a   1.000
_cell.length_b   1.000
_cell.length_c   1.000
_cell.angle_alpha   90.00
_cell.angle_beta   90.00
_cell.angle_gamma   90.00
#
_symmetry.space_group_name_H-M   'P 1'
#
loop_
_entity.id
_entity.type
_entity.pdbx_description
1 polymer ?
#
loop_
_entity_poly.entity_id
_entity_poly.type
_entity_poly.pdbx_seq_one_letter_code
_entity_poly.pdbx_strand_id
1 'polypeptide(L)'
;NNHVDPYKIFANIQGILIPGGFGSRGIEGKIAAVKYARKTKCPFRYLFRTPLSSVIEFARNVCELEEVHTTEIDPETKHPIITLLEEQKT
;
A
#
# COMPACT_ATOMS: atom_id res chain seq x y z
N ASN A 1 -16.65 9.92 7.89
CA ASN A 1 -16.55 11.37 7.63
C ASN A 1 -15.14 11.88 7.85
N ASN A 2 -14.28 11.74 6.82
CA ASN A 2 -13.03 12.47 6.54
C ASN A 2 -12.26 11.69 5.46
N HIS A 3 -12.87 11.54 4.28
CA HIS A 3 -12.15 10.95 3.15
C HIS A 3 -11.16 12.01 2.66
N VAL A 4 -9.91 11.84 3.05
CA VAL A 4 -8.81 12.71 2.65
C VAL A 4 -8.52 12.44 1.18
N ASP A 5 -8.59 13.46 0.33
CA ASP A 5 -8.29 13.35 -1.10
C ASP A 5 -6.78 13.48 -1.34
N PRO A 6 -6.10 12.40 -1.78
CA PRO A 6 -4.66 12.43 -2.04
C PRO A 6 -4.26 13.49 -3.08
N TYR A 7 -5.13 13.79 -4.05
CA TYR A 7 -4.82 14.76 -5.11
C TYR A 7 -4.76 16.18 -4.59
N LYS A 8 -5.52 16.51 -3.55
CA LYS A 8 -5.45 17.82 -2.89
C LYS A 8 -4.24 17.93 -1.97
N ILE A 9 -3.91 16.87 -1.24
CA ILE A 9 -2.77 16.88 -0.30
C ILE A 9 -1.44 16.90 -1.04
N PHE A 10 -1.30 16.09 -2.09
CA PHE A 10 -0.05 15.95 -2.82
C PHE A 10 0.06 16.92 -3.99
N ALA A 11 -0.78 17.95 -4.04
CA ALA A 11 -0.67 19.02 -5.02
C ALA A 11 0.71 19.70 -4.91
N ASN A 12 1.38 19.88 -6.06
CA ASN A 12 2.66 20.58 -6.19
C ASN A 12 3.87 19.97 -5.44
N ILE A 13 3.84 18.68 -5.09
CA ILE A 13 5.01 18.00 -4.53
C ILE A 13 5.88 17.37 -5.63
N GLN A 14 7.18 17.25 -5.37
CA GLN A 14 8.16 16.65 -6.27
C GLN A 14 8.46 15.18 -5.95
N GLY A 15 7.99 14.67 -4.82
CA GLY A 15 8.15 13.27 -4.47
C GLY A 15 7.45 12.89 -3.18
N ILE A 16 7.22 11.59 -2.98
CA ILE A 16 6.57 11.02 -1.81
C ILE A 16 7.52 10.11 -1.06
N LEU A 17 7.69 10.35 0.24
CA LEU A 17 8.39 9.44 1.14
C LEU A 17 7.38 8.67 1.96
N ILE A 18 7.34 7.34 1.79
CA ILE A 18 6.41 6.46 2.48
C ILE A 18 7.14 5.85 3.70
N PRO A 19 6.70 6.16 4.93
CA PRO A 19 7.32 5.59 6.12
C PRO A 19 6.95 4.12 6.30
N GLY A 20 7.77 3.42 7.09
CA GLY A 20 7.43 2.11 7.63
C GLY A 20 6.15 2.15 8.48
N GLY A 21 5.66 0.99 8.87
CA GLY A 21 4.50 0.84 9.75
C GLY A 21 4.35 -0.61 10.17
N PHE A 22 3.45 -0.88 11.12
CA PHE A 22 3.16 -2.22 11.60
C PHE A 22 1.66 -2.38 11.77
N GLY A 23 1.14 -3.58 11.50
CA GLY A 23 -0.29 -3.84 11.54
C GLY A 23 -1.09 -3.04 10.50
N SER A 24 -2.41 -3.00 10.69
CA SER A 24 -3.38 -2.49 9.71
C SER A 24 -3.46 -0.95 9.65
N ARG A 25 -2.95 -0.27 10.68
CA ARG A 25 -3.12 1.17 10.83
C ARG A 25 -2.41 1.93 9.73
N GLY A 26 -3.18 2.71 8.97
CA GLY A 26 -2.67 3.60 7.92
C GLY A 26 -2.27 2.89 6.63
N ILE A 27 -2.54 1.58 6.48
CA ILE A 27 -2.18 0.86 5.25
C ILE A 27 -2.93 1.40 4.03
N GLU A 28 -4.24 1.64 4.15
CA GLU A 28 -5.06 2.17 3.05
C GLU A 28 -4.65 3.60 2.66
N GLY A 29 -4.20 4.42 3.61
CA GLY A 29 -3.62 5.73 3.31
C GLY A 29 -2.33 5.63 2.50
N LYS A 30 -1.47 4.66 2.81
CA LYS A 30 -0.23 4.38 2.05
C LYS A 30 -0.54 3.86 0.66
N ILE A 31 -1.52 2.94 0.52
CA ILE A 31 -2.00 2.45 -0.77
C ILE A 31 -2.50 3.61 -1.63
N ALA A 32 -3.30 4.53 -1.05
CA ALA A 32 -3.77 5.72 -1.75
C ALA A 32 -2.63 6.65 -2.19
N ALA A 33 -1.59 6.83 -1.36
CA ALA A 33 -0.41 7.60 -1.72
C ALA A 33 0.39 6.96 -2.86
N VAL A 34 0.57 5.63 -2.86
CA VAL A 34 1.20 4.91 -3.98
C VAL A 34 0.37 5.05 -5.25
N LYS A 35 -0.95 4.90 -5.16
CA LYS A 35 -1.86 5.05 -6.30
C LYS A 35 -1.73 6.42 -6.94
N TYR A 36 -1.68 7.47 -6.12
CA TYR A 36 -1.40 8.82 -6.59
C TYR A 36 -0.05 8.88 -7.31
N ALA A 37 1.02 8.43 -6.66
CA ALA A 37 2.37 8.46 -7.21
C ALA A 37 2.47 7.76 -8.57
N ARG A 38 1.90 6.56 -8.70
CA ARG A 38 1.87 5.79 -9.94
C ARG A 38 1.08 6.49 -11.05
N LYS A 39 -0.10 7.03 -10.73
CA LYS A 39 -0.96 7.70 -11.73
C LYS A 39 -0.37 9.03 -12.21
N THR A 40 0.30 9.77 -11.35
CA THR A 40 0.89 11.08 -11.68
C THR A 40 2.35 11.00 -12.12
N LYS A 41 2.94 9.80 -12.11
CA LYS A 41 4.39 9.57 -12.32
C LYS A 41 5.27 10.37 -11.33
N CYS A 42 4.71 10.71 -10.16
CA CYS A 42 5.46 11.35 -9.09
C CYS A 42 6.44 10.33 -8.48
N PRO A 43 7.74 10.65 -8.37
CA PRO A 43 8.71 9.77 -7.72
C PRO A 43 8.32 9.46 -6.28
N PHE A 44 8.47 8.21 -5.85
CA PHE A 44 8.24 7.85 -4.46
C PHE A 44 9.25 6.82 -3.96
N ARG A 45 9.48 6.80 -2.64
CA ARG A 45 10.44 5.90 -1.99
C ARG A 45 9.93 5.44 -0.63
N TYR A 46 10.30 4.23 -0.24
CA TYR A 46 10.10 3.72 1.12
C TYR A 46 11.34 3.97 1.97
N LEU A 47 11.13 4.41 3.21
CA LEU A 47 12.24 4.73 4.12
C LEU A 47 12.80 3.47 4.80
N PHE A 48 11.93 2.61 5.32
CA PHE A 48 12.28 1.34 5.95
C PHE A 48 11.06 0.40 5.84
N ARG A 49 11.27 -0.85 5.37
CA ARG A 49 10.29 -1.94 5.10
C ARG A 49 9.95 -2.17 3.62
N THR A 50 9.63 -3.44 3.32
CA THR A 50 9.08 -3.94 2.06
C THR A 50 7.91 -3.08 1.56
N PRO A 51 7.80 -2.79 0.26
CA PRO A 51 6.79 -1.93 -0.33
C PRO A 51 5.41 -2.61 -0.41
N LEU A 52 4.88 -3.13 0.71
CA LEU A 52 3.63 -3.91 0.76
C LEU A 52 2.48 -3.16 0.10
N SER A 53 2.31 -1.88 0.42
CA SER A 53 1.28 -1.01 -0.16
C SER A 53 1.43 -0.83 -1.66
N SER A 54 2.64 -0.92 -2.22
CA SER A 54 2.82 -0.84 -3.68
C SER A 54 2.43 -2.12 -4.38
N VAL A 55 2.76 -3.28 -3.81
CA VAL A 55 2.35 -4.56 -4.42
C VAL A 55 0.83 -4.70 -4.35
N ILE A 56 0.22 -4.33 -3.21
CA ILE A 56 -1.25 -4.31 -3.06
C ILE A 56 -1.89 -3.33 -4.05
N GLU A 57 -1.38 -2.09 -4.15
CA GLU A 57 -1.93 -1.10 -5.08
C GLU A 57 -1.86 -1.58 -6.53
N PHE A 58 -0.72 -2.14 -6.93
CA PHE A 58 -0.51 -2.63 -8.29
C PHE A 58 -1.40 -3.83 -8.60
N ALA A 59 -1.49 -4.81 -7.69
CA ALA A 59 -2.35 -5.97 -7.86
C ALA A 59 -3.83 -5.56 -8.01
N ARG A 60 -4.31 -4.64 -7.16
CA ARG A 60 -5.70 -4.15 -7.19
C ARG A 60 -6.02 -3.31 -8.43
N ASN A 61 -5.09 -2.46 -8.89
CA ASN A 61 -5.40 -1.42 -9.89
C ASN A 61 -4.80 -1.67 -11.29
N VAL A 62 -3.86 -2.60 -11.43
CA VAL A 62 -3.21 -2.93 -12.71
C VAL A 62 -3.46 -4.38 -13.09
N CYS A 63 -3.36 -5.31 -12.14
CA CYS A 63 -3.68 -6.72 -12.38
C CYS A 63 -5.17 -7.05 -12.20
N GLU A 64 -5.99 -6.08 -11.80
CA GLU A 64 -7.44 -6.23 -11.59
C GLU A 64 -7.81 -7.37 -10.63
N LEU A 65 -6.93 -7.65 -9.65
CA LEU A 65 -7.18 -8.62 -8.60
C LEU A 65 -7.87 -7.93 -7.43
N GLU A 66 -9.17 -8.20 -7.28
CA GLU A 66 -9.98 -7.73 -6.16
C GLU A 66 -9.60 -8.45 -4.85
N GLU A 67 -10.01 -7.91 -3.70
CA GLU A 67 -9.82 -8.54 -2.38
C GLU A 67 -8.37 -8.93 -2.03
N VAL A 68 -7.36 -8.38 -2.72
CA VAL A 68 -5.93 -8.61 -2.45
C VAL A 68 -5.51 -7.97 -1.14
N HIS A 69 -4.86 -8.75 -0.29
CA HIS A 69 -4.19 -8.26 0.91
C HIS A 69 -3.00 -9.16 1.32
N THR A 70 -2.29 -8.75 2.37
CA THR A 70 -1.34 -9.58 3.11
C THR A 70 -2.03 -10.40 4.19
N THR A 71 -1.56 -11.62 4.45
CA THR A 71 -2.11 -12.49 5.52
C THR A 71 -1.87 -11.96 6.94
N GLU A 72 -0.86 -11.09 7.16
CA GLU A 72 -0.65 -10.40 8.44
C GLU A 72 -1.83 -9.49 8.82
N ILE A 73 -2.56 -8.97 7.83
CA ILE A 73 -3.58 -7.92 8.04
C ILE A 73 -4.98 -8.46 7.77
N ASP A 74 -5.13 -9.24 6.71
CA ASP A 74 -6.37 -9.92 6.36
C ASP A 74 -6.04 -11.39 6.08
N PRO A 75 -6.18 -12.27 7.08
CA PRO A 75 -5.93 -13.71 6.93
C PRO A 75 -6.88 -14.39 5.94
N GLU A 76 -8.06 -13.81 5.69
CA GLU A 76 -9.13 -14.39 4.86
C GLU A 76 -9.10 -13.87 3.42
N THR A 77 -8.09 -13.07 3.05
CA THR A 77 -7.93 -12.55 1.68
C THR A 77 -7.91 -13.68 0.66
N LYS A 78 -8.73 -13.56 -0.39
CA LYS A 78 -8.75 -14.53 -1.51
C LYS A 78 -7.44 -14.54 -2.31
N HIS A 79 -6.67 -13.47 -2.22
CA HIS A 79 -5.42 -13.28 -2.96
C HIS A 79 -4.29 -12.83 -2.02
N PRO A 80 -3.66 -13.79 -1.29
CA PRO A 80 -2.60 -13.51 -0.34
C PRO A 80 -1.27 -13.24 -1.06
N ILE A 81 -1.07 -12.01 -1.52
CA ILE A 81 0.13 -11.65 -2.31
C ILE A 81 1.41 -11.58 -1.47
N ILE A 82 1.27 -11.40 -0.15
CA ILE A 82 2.37 -11.38 0.80
C ILE A 82 1.93 -12.19 2.03
N THR A 83 2.76 -13.15 2.43
CA THR A 83 2.53 -13.98 3.60
C THR A 83 3.77 -14.07 4.48
N LEU A 84 3.56 -14.39 5.75
CA LEU A 84 4.61 -14.85 6.65
C LEU A 84 5.14 -16.21 6.17
N LEU A 85 6.45 -16.41 6.31
CA LEU A 85 7.09 -17.72 6.14
C LEU A 85 6.67 -18.67 7.26
N GLU A 86 6.76 -19.97 7.02
CA GLU A 86 6.30 -20.98 7.99
C GLU A 86 7.05 -20.87 9.32
N GLU A 87 8.36 -20.58 9.26
CA GLU A 87 9.22 -20.40 10.44
C GLU A 87 8.90 -19.15 11.27
N GLN A 88 8.09 -18.23 10.73
CA GLN A 88 7.68 -17.00 11.39
C GLN A 88 6.30 -17.10 12.05
N LYS A 89 5.59 -18.21 11.84
CA LYS A 89 4.32 -18.49 12.50
C LYS A 89 4.60 -19.00 13.91
N THR A 90 4.02 -18.35 14.91
CA THR A 90 4.11 -18.74 16.34
C THR A 90 3.09 -19.79 16.70
#